data_AF-A0A843SF11-F1
#
_entry.id   AF-A0A843SF11-F1
#
_cell.length_a   1.000
_cell.length_b   1.000
_cell.length_c   1.000
_cell.angle_alpha   90.00
_cell.angle_beta   90.00
_cell.angle_gamma   90.00
#
_symmetry.space_group_name_H-M   'P 1'
#
loop_
_entity.id
_entity.type
_entity.pdbx_description
1 polymer ?
#
loop_
_entity_poly.entity_id
_entity_poly.type
_entity_poly.pdbx_seq_one_letter_code
_entity_poly.pdbx_strand_id
1 'polypeptide(L)'
;MVPAEYEGLWRRSGIWRSNGSSDLTTQVWWFQAARYHIDLRIPVDRVGINGFAGETVVEGTRCTWHPAIAYPALSGELDAGWMRFDDADHVHETGLDNSYDEDWYREPSGPMHGVRLAATQSDQLGYLLISDEWMAWACGSPSGACDITVYRRERQQWTAIASNLPAPTHAVTLGKEQVLQWQAGDLVEVAIQPGTTWRV
;
A
#
# COMPACT_ATOMS: atom_id res chain seq x y z
N MET A 1 -1.84 -6.96 15.14
CA MET A 1 -2.34 -5.71 14.57
C MET A 1 -1.30 -4.65 14.83
N VAL A 2 -1.15 -3.68 13.93
CA VAL A 2 -0.29 -2.51 14.16
C VAL A 2 -0.95 -1.56 15.18
N PRO A 3 -0.19 -0.69 15.86
CA PRO A 3 -0.76 0.39 16.67
C PRO A 3 -1.60 1.35 15.81
N ALA A 4 -2.65 1.93 16.40
CA ALA A 4 -3.65 2.71 15.67
C ALA A 4 -3.06 3.96 15.01
N GLU A 5 -2.01 4.53 15.59
CA GLU A 5 -1.28 5.67 15.03
C GLU A 5 -0.65 5.34 13.67
N TYR A 6 -0.40 4.08 13.32
CA TYR A 6 0.11 3.71 11.98
C TYR A 6 -0.98 3.66 10.92
N GLU A 7 -2.24 3.41 11.30
CA GLU A 7 -3.32 3.14 10.35
C GLU A 7 -3.72 4.40 9.59
N GLY A 8 -3.90 4.31 8.27
CA GLY A 8 -4.31 5.41 7.41
C GLY A 8 -3.57 5.43 6.07
N LEU A 9 -3.66 6.56 5.37
CA LEU A 9 -2.86 6.87 4.19
C LEU A 9 -1.77 7.86 4.55
N TRP A 10 -0.53 7.53 4.23
CA TRP A 10 0.66 8.33 4.42
C TRP A 10 1.29 8.73 3.10
N ARG A 11 1.90 9.90 3.12
CA ARG A 11 2.62 10.50 2.00
C ARG A 11 4.00 10.89 2.46
N ARG A 12 5.02 10.53 1.67
CA ARG A 12 6.39 10.91 1.97
C ARG A 12 6.64 12.35 1.54
N SER A 13 7.12 13.18 2.45
CA SER A 13 7.60 14.54 2.20
C SER A 13 9.00 14.54 1.59
N GLY A 14 9.85 13.61 2.05
CA GLY A 14 11.22 13.50 1.57
C GLY A 14 11.95 12.31 2.17
N ILE A 15 13.04 11.93 1.51
CA ILE A 15 14.07 11.03 2.04
C ILE A 15 15.43 11.69 1.93
N TRP A 16 16.21 11.62 3.00
CA TRP A 16 17.60 12.09 3.08
C TRP A 16 18.49 10.91 3.43
N ARG A 17 19.59 10.74 2.70
CA ARG A 17 20.50 9.61 2.87
C ARG A 17 21.82 10.07 3.45
N SER A 18 22.46 9.19 4.21
CA SER A 18 23.77 9.45 4.83
C SER A 18 24.89 9.76 3.83
N ASN A 19 24.72 9.36 2.56
CA ASN A 19 25.63 9.71 1.46
C ASN A 19 25.44 11.16 0.92
N GLY A 20 24.54 11.95 1.52
CA GLY A 20 24.26 13.34 1.15
C GLY A 20 23.22 13.51 0.04
N SER A 21 22.72 12.42 -0.57
CA SER A 21 21.63 12.49 -1.54
C SER A 21 20.27 12.63 -0.85
N SER A 22 19.32 13.25 -1.55
CA SER A 22 17.92 13.36 -1.11
C SER A 22 16.96 13.23 -2.27
N ASP A 23 15.73 12.86 -1.97
CA ASP A 23 14.62 12.85 -2.94
C ASP A 23 13.35 13.39 -2.28
N LEU A 24 12.87 14.51 -2.82
CA LEU A 24 11.68 15.23 -2.37
C LEU A 24 10.56 15.17 -3.42
N THR A 25 10.75 14.38 -4.49
CA THR A 25 9.96 14.48 -5.72
C THR A 25 9.23 13.21 -6.08
N THR A 26 9.76 12.05 -5.67
CA THR A 26 9.05 10.78 -5.84
C THR A 26 7.76 10.83 -5.05
N GLN A 27 6.66 10.58 -5.73
CA GLN A 27 5.37 10.46 -5.09
C GLN A 27 5.28 9.09 -4.42
N VAL A 28 5.06 9.05 -3.11
CA VAL A 28 4.97 7.81 -2.34
C VAL A 28 3.64 7.72 -1.60
N TRP A 29 2.87 6.66 -1.87
CA TRP A 29 1.62 6.38 -1.18
C TRP A 29 1.81 5.14 -0.31
N TRP A 30 1.73 5.30 1.01
CA TRP A 30 1.72 4.18 1.94
C TRP A 30 0.35 4.07 2.60
N PHE A 31 -0.40 3.05 2.20
CA PHE A 31 -1.66 2.67 2.82
C PHE A 31 -1.37 1.65 3.91
N GLN A 32 -1.92 1.86 5.11
CA GLN A 32 -1.78 0.97 6.25
C GLN A 32 -3.14 0.71 6.89
N ALA A 33 -3.57 -0.55 6.90
CA ALA A 33 -4.67 -1.03 7.72
C ALA A 33 -4.13 -1.74 8.99
N ALA A 34 -5.01 -2.24 9.85
CA ALA A 34 -4.62 -2.93 11.09
C ALA A 34 -3.61 -4.09 10.93
N ARG A 35 -3.46 -4.67 9.73
CA ARG A 35 -2.49 -5.75 9.44
C ARG A 35 -1.73 -5.60 8.13
N TYR A 36 -2.40 -5.11 7.10
CA TYR A 36 -1.86 -5.10 5.74
C TYR A 36 -1.41 -3.70 5.33
N HIS A 37 -0.45 -3.65 4.41
CA HIS A 37 -0.04 -2.41 3.75
C HIS A 37 -0.03 -2.55 2.23
N ILE A 38 -0.10 -1.41 1.56
CA ILE A 38 0.27 -1.23 0.15
C ILE A 38 1.13 0.03 0.06
N ASP A 39 2.33 -0.10 -0.51
CA ASP A 39 3.23 1.01 -0.80
C ASP A 39 3.44 1.15 -2.32
N LEU A 40 3.37 2.39 -2.82
CA LEU A 40 3.60 2.71 -4.23
C LEU A 40 4.53 3.92 -4.32
N ARG A 41 5.63 3.80 -5.08
CA ARG A 41 6.63 4.85 -5.30
C ARG A 41 6.76 5.16 -6.78
N ILE A 42 6.41 6.38 -7.19
CA ILE A 42 6.46 6.84 -8.58
C ILE A 42 7.39 8.05 -8.69
N PRO A 43 8.61 7.87 -9.22
CA PRO A 43 9.49 8.96 -9.59
C PRO A 43 8.90 9.84 -10.68
N VAL A 44 9.30 11.12 -10.74
CA VAL A 44 8.76 12.11 -11.69
C VAL A 44 8.92 11.67 -13.15
N ASP A 45 10.05 11.06 -13.49
CA ASP A 45 10.36 10.53 -14.82
C ASP A 45 9.81 9.10 -15.04
N ARG A 46 9.18 8.52 -14.01
CA ARG A 46 8.67 7.14 -13.95
C ARG A 46 9.74 6.06 -14.13
N VAL A 47 11.02 6.41 -14.07
CA VAL A 47 12.12 5.44 -14.12
C VAL A 47 12.36 4.89 -12.72
N GLY A 48 12.36 3.57 -12.56
CA GLY A 48 12.58 2.94 -11.26
C GLY A 48 11.34 2.95 -10.34
N ILE A 49 10.14 3.01 -10.91
CA ILE A 49 8.90 2.76 -10.17
C ILE A 49 9.04 1.45 -9.39
N ASN A 50 8.65 1.50 -8.13
CA ASN A 50 8.60 0.33 -7.27
C ASN A 50 7.43 0.45 -6.30
N GLY A 51 7.11 -0.66 -5.66
CA GLY A 51 6.04 -0.74 -4.68
C GLY A 51 5.81 -2.18 -4.27
N PHE A 52 5.07 -2.38 -3.20
CA PHE A 52 4.86 -3.69 -2.62
C PHE A 52 3.62 -3.72 -1.74
N ALA A 53 3.14 -4.93 -1.45
CA ALA A 53 2.02 -5.14 -0.55
C ALA A 53 2.23 -6.41 0.28
N GLY A 54 1.76 -6.37 1.52
CA GLY A 54 2.00 -7.45 2.45
C GLY A 54 1.53 -7.15 3.87
N GLU A 55 2.21 -7.76 4.83
CA GLU A 55 1.90 -7.61 6.26
C GLU A 55 2.87 -6.64 6.93
N THR A 56 2.38 -5.89 7.91
CA THR A 56 3.20 -4.99 8.73
C THR A 56 3.28 -5.52 10.14
N VAL A 57 4.49 -5.57 10.69
CA VAL A 57 4.76 -5.93 12.09
C VAL A 57 5.41 -4.73 12.78
N VAL A 58 4.90 -4.38 13.96
CA VAL A 58 5.44 -3.30 14.78
C VAL A 58 5.85 -3.85 16.14
N GLU A 59 7.11 -3.64 16.50
CA GLU A 59 7.71 -4.07 17.77
C GLU A 59 8.37 -2.88 18.46
N GLY A 60 7.69 -2.30 19.44
CA GLY A 60 8.10 -1.00 20.00
C GLY A 60 8.02 0.07 18.92
N THR A 61 9.14 0.74 18.63
CA THR A 61 9.24 1.73 17.55
C THR A 61 9.72 1.14 16.23
N ARG A 62 10.10 -0.14 16.17
CA ARG A 62 10.50 -0.78 14.93
C ARG A 62 9.28 -1.15 14.11
N CYS A 63 9.17 -0.61 12.90
CA CYS A 63 8.23 -1.06 11.89
C CYS A 63 8.97 -1.99 10.92
N THR A 64 8.35 -3.09 10.52
CA THR A 64 8.87 -3.98 9.50
C THR A 64 7.74 -4.33 8.53
N TRP A 65 7.98 -4.02 7.27
CA TRP A 65 7.10 -4.38 6.17
C TRP A 65 7.56 -5.73 5.62
N HIS A 66 6.64 -6.68 5.55
CA HIS A 66 6.86 -8.01 4.97
C HIS A 66 6.10 -8.12 3.65
N PRO A 67 6.73 -7.74 2.51
CA PRO A 67 6.14 -7.88 1.19
C PRO A 67 5.79 -9.33 0.87
N ALA A 68 4.58 -9.54 0.33
CA ALA A 68 4.16 -10.81 -0.27
C ALA A 68 4.11 -10.72 -1.81
N ILE A 69 3.96 -9.51 -2.35
CA ILE A 69 4.02 -9.19 -3.78
C ILE A 69 4.70 -7.82 -3.94
N ALA A 70 5.40 -7.61 -5.06
CA ALA A 70 6.09 -6.36 -5.33
C ALA A 70 6.26 -6.09 -6.83
N TYR A 71 6.56 -4.85 -7.17
CA TYR A 71 7.01 -4.43 -8.48
C TYR A 71 8.40 -3.80 -8.37
N PRO A 72 9.38 -4.20 -9.20
CA PRO A 72 9.29 -5.18 -10.30
C PRO A 72 9.23 -6.66 -9.86
N ALA A 73 9.76 -7.02 -8.69
CA ALA A 73 9.59 -8.33 -8.06
C ALA A 73 10.05 -8.23 -6.59
N LEU A 74 9.73 -9.24 -5.78
CA LEU A 74 10.21 -9.31 -4.40
C LEU A 74 11.74 -9.30 -4.34
N SER A 75 12.31 -8.40 -3.54
CA SER A 75 13.71 -8.47 -3.14
C SER A 75 13.84 -9.30 -1.85
N GLY A 76 15.04 -9.78 -1.57
CA GLY A 76 15.38 -10.39 -0.27
C GLY A 76 15.76 -9.35 0.79
N GLU A 77 15.69 -8.06 0.46
CA GLU A 77 16.03 -6.98 1.37
C GLU A 77 14.88 -6.79 2.36
N LEU A 78 15.24 -6.63 3.63
CA LEU A 78 14.27 -6.30 4.66
C LEU A 78 13.90 -4.83 4.51
N ASP A 79 12.61 -4.52 4.42
CA ASP A 79 12.12 -3.15 4.53
C ASP A 79 11.68 -2.91 5.98
N ALA A 80 12.40 -2.05 6.69
CA ALA A 80 12.19 -1.76 8.10
C ALA A 80 12.83 -0.45 8.53
N GLY A 81 12.16 0.26 9.44
CA GLY A 81 12.59 1.54 9.97
C GLY A 81 12.20 1.74 11.43
N TRP A 82 12.89 2.67 12.09
CA TRP A 82 12.54 3.20 13.40
C TRP A 82 11.55 4.34 13.23
N MET A 83 10.37 4.22 13.83
CA MET A 83 9.29 5.18 13.67
C MET A 83 9.18 6.07 14.90
N ARG A 84 9.11 7.37 14.67
CA ARG A 84 8.90 8.39 15.68
C ARG A 84 7.74 9.28 15.23
N PHE A 85 6.64 9.20 15.96
CA PHE A 85 5.49 10.07 15.74
C PHE A 85 5.72 11.39 16.45
N ASP A 86 5.73 12.49 15.69
CA ASP A 86 5.75 13.85 16.24
C ASP A 86 4.35 14.23 16.75
N ASP A 87 3.33 13.83 15.99
CA ASP A 87 1.92 13.92 16.36
C ASP A 87 1.12 12.84 15.59
N ALA A 88 -0.21 12.96 15.58
CA ALA A 88 -1.08 12.00 14.91
C ALA A 88 -0.90 11.97 13.38
N ASP A 89 -0.37 13.04 12.78
CA ASP A 89 -0.34 13.25 11.34
C ASP A 89 1.08 13.37 10.78
N HIS A 90 2.12 13.29 11.62
CA HIS A 90 3.52 13.41 11.21
C HIS A 90 4.39 12.30 11.79
N VAL A 91 5.14 11.64 10.91
CA VAL A 91 6.05 10.54 11.25
C VAL A 91 7.42 10.83 10.69
N HIS A 92 8.42 10.60 11.53
CA HIS A 92 9.81 10.50 11.14
C HIS A 92 10.25 9.03 11.18
N GLU A 93 10.75 8.54 10.06
CA GLU A 93 11.32 7.21 9.92
C GLU A 93 12.83 7.31 9.77
N THR A 94 13.59 6.53 10.55
CA THR A 94 15.03 6.39 10.38
C THR A 94 15.36 4.94 10.03
N GLY A 95 16.19 4.73 9.00
CA GLY A 95 16.65 3.39 8.63
C GLY A 95 17.37 2.68 9.79
N LEU A 96 17.27 1.35 9.87
CA LEU A 96 17.80 0.58 11.00
C LEU A 96 19.32 0.79 11.24
N ASP A 97 20.05 1.09 10.17
CA ASP A 97 21.49 1.35 10.15
C ASP A 97 21.84 2.86 10.10
N ASN A 98 20.85 3.74 10.23
CA ASN A 98 20.95 5.20 10.05
C ASN A 98 21.43 5.59 8.63
N SER A 99 21.15 4.77 7.62
CA SER A 99 21.48 5.10 6.22
C SER A 99 20.55 6.14 5.60
N TYR A 100 19.36 6.32 6.16
CA TYR A 100 18.39 7.31 5.70
C TYR A 100 17.48 7.81 6.83
N ASP A 101 16.88 8.98 6.58
CA ASP A 101 15.74 9.52 7.30
C ASP A 101 14.63 9.86 6.28
N GLU A 102 13.38 9.57 6.61
CA GLU A 102 12.20 9.95 5.84
C GLU A 102 11.20 10.69 6.72
N ASP A 103 10.59 11.74 6.14
CA ASP A 103 9.48 12.45 6.76
C ASP A 103 8.19 12.11 6.03
N TRP A 104 7.14 11.86 6.81
CA TRP A 104 5.83 11.45 6.33
C TRP A 104 4.74 12.31 6.93
N TYR A 105 3.72 12.63 6.12
CA TYR A 105 2.48 13.25 6.59
C TYR A 105 1.27 12.35 6.28
N ARG A 106 0.26 12.45 7.13
CA ARG A 106 -1.01 11.73 6.95
C ARG A 106 -1.92 12.47 5.98
N GLU A 107 -2.43 11.76 5.00
CA GLU A 107 -3.52 12.21 4.15
C GLU A 107 -4.87 11.93 4.84
N PRO A 108 -5.80 12.91 4.89
CA PRO A 108 -7.15 12.70 5.38
C PRO A 108 -7.86 11.58 4.59
N SER A 109 -7.94 10.42 5.23
CA SER A 109 -8.44 9.20 4.61
C SER A 109 -9.54 8.52 5.43
N GLY A 110 -9.63 8.83 6.72
CA GLY A 110 -10.48 8.09 7.65
C GLY A 110 -9.97 6.67 7.90
N PRO A 111 -10.74 5.83 8.62
CA PRO A 111 -10.32 4.49 8.96
C PRO A 111 -10.09 3.61 7.73
N MET A 112 -8.91 2.98 7.67
CA MET A 112 -8.50 2.12 6.58
C MET A 112 -8.86 0.66 6.88
N HIS A 113 -9.68 0.05 6.03
CA HIS A 113 -9.96 -1.37 6.10
C HIS A 113 -9.11 -2.12 5.07
N GLY A 114 -8.48 -3.22 5.47
CA GLY A 114 -7.58 -3.98 4.61
C GLY A 114 -7.96 -5.46 4.55
N VAL A 115 -8.01 -6.01 3.34
CA VAL A 115 -8.21 -7.44 3.10
C VAL A 115 -7.11 -8.00 2.22
N ARG A 116 -6.72 -9.24 2.49
CA ARG A 116 -5.87 -10.05 1.62
C ARG A 116 -6.76 -11.03 0.87
N LEU A 117 -6.43 -11.29 -0.38
CA LEU A 117 -7.16 -12.17 -1.27
C LEU A 117 -6.19 -13.15 -1.91
N ALA A 118 -6.61 -14.40 -2.08
CA ALA A 118 -5.87 -15.43 -2.81
C ALA A 118 -6.70 -15.93 -3.99
N ALA A 119 -6.15 -15.89 -5.20
CA ALA A 119 -6.84 -16.40 -6.37
C ALA A 119 -7.06 -17.91 -6.23
N THR A 120 -8.25 -18.40 -6.57
CA THR A 120 -8.58 -19.82 -6.40
C THR A 120 -7.96 -20.75 -7.45
N GLN A 121 -7.49 -20.19 -8.57
CA GLN A 121 -7.00 -20.94 -9.73
C GLN A 121 -5.55 -20.60 -10.13
N SER A 122 -4.86 -19.75 -9.36
CA SER A 122 -3.46 -19.36 -9.61
C SER A 122 -2.74 -19.01 -8.31
N ASP A 123 -1.45 -18.68 -8.37
CA ASP A 123 -0.66 -18.21 -7.22
C ASP A 123 -0.80 -16.70 -6.97
N GLN A 124 -1.70 -16.02 -7.69
CA GLN A 124 -1.93 -14.60 -7.51
C GLN A 124 -2.51 -14.26 -6.13
N LEU A 125 -1.98 -13.19 -5.56
CA LEU A 125 -2.45 -12.54 -4.36
C LEU A 125 -3.00 -11.17 -4.71
N GLY A 126 -4.07 -10.80 -4.01
CA GLY A 126 -4.63 -9.46 -4.02
C GLY A 126 -4.53 -8.84 -2.63
N TYR A 127 -4.20 -7.56 -2.56
CA TYR A 127 -4.38 -6.74 -1.36
C TYR A 127 -5.27 -5.57 -1.73
N LEU A 128 -6.31 -5.35 -0.91
CA LEU A 128 -7.24 -4.24 -1.07
C LEU A 128 -7.30 -3.48 0.25
N LEU A 129 -6.88 -2.21 0.24
CA LEU A 129 -7.03 -1.29 1.35
C LEU A 129 -8.00 -0.19 0.93
N ILE A 130 -9.04 0.05 1.72
CA ILE A 130 -10.15 0.93 1.37
C ILE A 130 -10.65 1.75 2.57
N SER A 131 -10.90 3.03 2.30
CA SER A 131 -11.62 3.96 3.16
C SER A 131 -12.80 4.57 2.40
N ASP A 132 -13.41 5.64 2.94
CA ASP A 132 -14.53 6.30 2.27
C ASP A 132 -14.11 7.09 1.03
N GLU A 133 -12.86 7.56 0.94
CA GLU A 133 -12.42 8.38 -0.21
C GLU A 133 -11.20 7.82 -0.92
N TRP A 134 -10.54 6.84 -0.32
CA TRP A 134 -9.29 6.30 -0.82
C TRP A 134 -9.34 4.78 -0.94
N MET A 135 -8.70 4.25 -1.97
CA MET A 135 -8.57 2.82 -2.15
C MET A 135 -7.24 2.52 -2.82
N ALA A 136 -6.54 1.49 -2.36
CA ALA A 136 -5.37 0.93 -3.02
C ALA A 136 -5.62 -0.54 -3.32
N TRP A 137 -5.24 -0.95 -4.53
CA TRP A 137 -5.28 -2.33 -4.99
C TRP A 137 -3.88 -2.75 -5.42
N ALA A 138 -3.44 -3.90 -4.93
CA ALA A 138 -2.22 -4.55 -5.40
C ALA A 138 -2.53 -5.99 -5.80
N CYS A 139 -2.11 -6.42 -6.99
CA CYS A 139 -2.37 -7.76 -7.49
C CYS A 139 -1.16 -8.31 -8.26
N GLY A 140 -0.68 -9.49 -7.89
CA GLY A 140 0.45 -10.13 -8.55
C GLY A 140 0.76 -11.48 -7.91
N SER A 141 1.89 -12.08 -8.26
CA SER A 141 2.37 -13.30 -7.61
C SER A 141 3.68 -13.03 -6.84
N PRO A 142 4.01 -13.82 -5.81
CA PRO A 142 5.31 -13.72 -5.14
C PRO A 142 6.50 -13.99 -6.08
N SER A 143 6.25 -14.72 -7.17
CA SER A 143 7.21 -15.11 -8.19
C SER A 143 7.36 -14.08 -9.33
N GLY A 144 6.59 -13.00 -9.31
CA GLY A 144 6.49 -12.06 -10.41
C GLY A 144 6.25 -10.61 -9.96
N ALA A 145 6.00 -9.75 -10.95
CA ALA A 145 5.66 -8.37 -10.74
C ALA A 145 4.17 -8.23 -10.35
N CYS A 146 3.84 -7.29 -9.47
CA CYS A 146 2.45 -6.90 -9.22
C CYS A 146 2.05 -5.60 -9.93
N ASP A 147 0.77 -5.48 -10.25
CA ASP A 147 0.11 -4.20 -10.48
C ASP A 147 -0.24 -3.58 -9.13
N ILE A 148 -0.03 -2.27 -8.99
CA ILE A 148 -0.43 -1.47 -7.83
C ILE A 148 -1.07 -0.19 -8.34
N THR A 149 -2.32 0.04 -7.94
CA THR A 149 -3.09 1.22 -8.33
C THR A 149 -3.76 1.87 -7.12
N VAL A 150 -3.63 3.19 -7.04
CA VAL A 150 -4.27 4.06 -6.04
C VAL A 150 -5.45 4.78 -6.70
N TYR A 151 -6.58 4.74 -6.02
CA TYR A 151 -7.83 5.35 -6.44
C TYR A 151 -8.30 6.39 -5.43
N ARG A 152 -8.95 7.41 -5.96
CA ARG A 152 -9.74 8.39 -5.19
C ARG A 152 -11.20 8.31 -5.59
N ARG A 153 -12.11 8.41 -4.63
CA ARG A 153 -13.56 8.43 -4.89
C ARG A 153 -14.04 9.86 -5.11
N GLU A 154 -14.60 10.14 -6.27
CA GLU A 154 -15.29 11.39 -6.58
C GLU A 154 -16.71 11.08 -7.06
N ARG A 155 -17.73 11.71 -6.45
CA ARG A 155 -19.15 11.56 -6.85
C ARG A 155 -19.60 10.10 -7.03
N GLN A 156 -19.20 9.22 -6.11
CA GLN A 156 -19.49 7.77 -6.10
C GLN A 156 -18.76 6.93 -7.18
N GLN A 157 -17.77 7.49 -7.87
CA GLN A 157 -16.93 6.77 -8.82
C GLN A 157 -15.48 6.76 -8.37
N TRP A 158 -14.82 5.61 -8.51
CA TRP A 158 -13.38 5.50 -8.28
C TRP A 158 -12.61 5.92 -9.52
N THR A 159 -11.65 6.83 -9.35
CA THR A 159 -10.72 7.25 -10.40
C THR A 159 -9.31 6.86 -9.99
N ALA A 160 -8.60 6.15 -10.86
CA ALA A 160 -7.19 5.85 -10.65
C ALA A 160 -6.37 7.15 -10.75
N ILE A 161 -5.64 7.48 -9.69
CA ILE A 161 -4.83 8.71 -9.63
C ILE A 161 -3.32 8.42 -9.68
N ALA A 162 -2.92 7.19 -9.36
CA ALA A 162 -1.54 6.72 -9.44
C ALA A 162 -1.52 5.21 -9.71
N SER A 163 -0.62 4.76 -10.58
CA SER A 163 -0.42 3.33 -10.85
C SER A 163 1.01 3.11 -11.34
N ASN A 164 1.59 1.97 -11.01
CA ASN A 164 2.89 1.57 -11.56
C ASN A 164 2.78 1.18 -13.04
N LEU A 165 1.66 0.59 -13.44
CA LEU A 165 1.34 0.22 -14.82
C LEU A 165 0.37 1.23 -15.45
N PRO A 166 0.08 1.14 -16.77
CA PRO A 166 -0.99 1.92 -17.36
C PRO A 166 -2.31 1.68 -16.63
N ALA A 167 -2.98 2.76 -16.22
CA ALA A 167 -4.18 2.68 -15.39
C ALA A 167 -5.28 1.83 -16.06
N PRO A 168 -6.05 1.05 -15.28
CA PRO A 168 -7.20 0.31 -15.79
C PRO A 168 -8.22 1.26 -16.43
N THR A 169 -8.82 0.83 -17.53
CA THR A 169 -9.77 1.64 -18.32
C THR A 169 -11.23 1.46 -17.88
N HIS A 170 -11.52 0.48 -17.04
CA HIS A 170 -12.88 0.19 -16.58
C HIS A 170 -13.24 0.95 -15.30
N ALA A 171 -14.52 1.30 -15.20
CA ALA A 171 -15.07 1.86 -13.97
C ALA A 171 -15.06 0.80 -12.87
N VAL A 172 -14.51 1.15 -11.71
CA VAL A 172 -14.54 0.29 -10.52
C VAL A 172 -15.73 0.70 -9.66
N THR A 173 -16.61 -0.26 -9.37
CA THR A 173 -17.72 -0.11 -8.42
C THR A 173 -17.46 -1.03 -7.24
N LEU A 174 -16.97 -0.47 -6.14
CA LEU A 174 -16.70 -1.21 -4.90
C LEU A 174 -16.90 -0.27 -3.71
N GLY A 175 -17.76 -0.65 -2.76
CA GLY A 175 -18.02 0.14 -1.56
C GLY A 175 -17.30 -0.42 -0.34
N LYS A 176 -16.81 0.44 0.56
CA LYS A 176 -16.22 0.01 1.84
C LYS A 176 -17.17 -0.91 2.63
N GLU A 177 -18.46 -0.57 2.69
CA GLU A 177 -19.49 -1.38 3.37
C GLU A 177 -19.60 -2.81 2.81
N GLN A 178 -19.40 -2.98 1.50
CA GLN A 178 -19.40 -4.30 0.87
C GLN A 178 -18.17 -5.11 1.31
N VAL A 179 -16.99 -4.47 1.34
CA VAL A 179 -15.73 -5.14 1.73
C VAL A 179 -15.77 -5.51 3.22
N LEU A 180 -16.35 -4.66 4.07
CA LEU A 180 -16.51 -4.92 5.51
C LEU A 180 -17.38 -6.15 5.82
N GLN A 181 -18.22 -6.59 4.88
CA GLN A 181 -19.05 -7.79 5.04
C GLN A 181 -18.29 -9.08 4.75
N TRP A 182 -17.13 -9.00 4.08
CA TRP A 182 -16.34 -10.17 3.71
C TRP A 182 -15.69 -10.80 4.94
N GLN A 183 -15.74 -12.12 5.00
CA GLN A 183 -15.16 -12.92 6.07
C GLN A 183 -14.07 -13.85 5.52
N ALA A 184 -13.13 -14.20 6.37
CA ALA A 184 -12.08 -15.15 6.02
C ALA A 184 -12.69 -16.48 5.53
N GLY A 185 -12.30 -16.92 4.34
CA GLY A 185 -12.82 -18.10 3.67
C GLY A 185 -13.88 -17.83 2.60
N ASP A 186 -14.49 -16.63 2.59
CA ASP A 186 -15.47 -16.24 1.58
C ASP A 186 -14.87 -16.28 0.17
N LEU A 187 -15.73 -16.57 -0.81
CA LEU A 187 -15.39 -16.48 -2.23
C LEU A 187 -16.04 -15.25 -2.83
N VAL A 188 -15.21 -14.36 -3.38
CA VAL A 188 -15.65 -13.07 -3.92
C VAL A 188 -15.08 -12.86 -5.32
N GLU A 189 -15.79 -12.07 -6.11
CA GLU A 189 -15.26 -11.48 -7.34
C GLU A 189 -15.10 -9.97 -7.10
N VAL A 190 -13.93 -9.42 -7.42
CA VAL A 190 -13.63 -8.02 -7.18
C VAL A 190 -13.71 -7.29 -8.51
N ALA A 191 -14.51 -6.23 -8.59
CA ALA A 191 -14.73 -5.46 -9.82
C ALA A 191 -13.43 -4.88 -10.43
N ILE A 192 -12.37 -4.77 -9.65
CA ILE A 192 -11.04 -4.32 -10.09
C ILE A 192 -10.39 -5.36 -11.00
N GLN A 193 -10.56 -6.66 -10.70
CA GLN A 193 -9.99 -7.79 -11.44
C GLN A 193 -11.11 -8.78 -11.84
N PRO A 194 -11.95 -8.42 -12.82
CA PRO A 194 -13.11 -9.23 -13.21
C PRO A 194 -12.69 -10.60 -13.75
N GLY A 195 -13.55 -11.60 -13.57
CA GLY A 195 -13.32 -12.97 -14.01
C GLY A 195 -12.39 -13.80 -13.11
N THR A 196 -11.87 -13.24 -12.01
CA THR A 196 -11.08 -13.98 -11.02
C THR A 196 -11.90 -14.17 -9.74
N THR A 197 -12.07 -15.43 -9.34
CA THR A 197 -12.63 -15.76 -8.02
C THR A 197 -11.52 -15.79 -6.98
N TRP A 198 -11.69 -14.97 -5.96
CA TRP A 198 -10.78 -14.76 -4.85
C TRP A 198 -11.31 -15.40 -3.57
N ARG A 199 -10.41 -15.99 -2.79
CA ARG A 199 -10.67 -16.34 -1.40
C ARG A 199 -10.16 -15.23 -0.48
N VAL A 200 -11.01 -14.74 0.40
CA VAL A 200 -10.68 -13.78 1.46
C VAL A 200 -9.90 -14.47 2.58
#